data_AF-A0A2W4CYS0-F1
#
_entry.id   AF-A0A2W4CYS0-F1
#
_cell.length_a   1.000
_cell.length_b   1.000
_cell.length_c   1.000
_cell.angle_alpha   90.00
_cell.angle_beta   90.00
_cell.angle_gamma   90.00
#
_symmetry.space_group_name_H-M   'P 1'
#
loop_
_entity.id
_entity.type
_entity.pdbx_description
1 polymer ?
#
loop_
_entity_poly.entity_id
_entity_poly.type
_entity_poly.pdbx_seq_one_letter_code
_entity_poly.pdbx_strand_id
1 'polypeptide(L)'
;MTFFSKLFKIFKKKPVAVSKTFLTQEDMDRFARSGLFAAHHVIPLEFEDHPVVQLLSEHGRCDLYGVENQLMLPIPQELATKMRVSRYSAKPAPSYIEAARQLLDDRWASAASTAAQQGDMQALAQLAEDFRAVGLTMKAALIEGELFVAG
;
A
#
# COMPACT_ATOMS: atom_id res chain seq x y z
N MET A 1 -45.33 0.22 -21.73
CA MET A 1 -44.72 0.68 -20.47
C MET A 1 -44.02 -0.52 -19.83
N THR A 2 -42.89 -1.00 -20.33
CA THR A 2 -41.55 -0.37 -20.44
C THR A 2 -40.98 -0.04 -19.05
N PHE A 3 -40.08 -0.87 -18.50
CA PHE A 3 -38.73 -0.45 -18.01
C PHE A 3 -37.91 -1.53 -17.27
N PHE A 4 -38.42 -2.72 -16.95
CA PHE A 4 -37.69 -3.67 -16.07
C PHE A 4 -36.96 -4.84 -16.76
N SER A 5 -36.94 -4.95 -18.09
CA SER A 5 -36.38 -6.13 -18.79
C SER A 5 -35.00 -5.94 -19.46
N LYS A 6 -34.31 -4.80 -19.23
CA LYS A 6 -33.01 -4.50 -19.89
C LYS A 6 -31.77 -4.50 -19.00
N LEU A 7 -31.86 -4.74 -17.69
CA LEU A 7 -30.67 -4.71 -16.80
C LEU A 7 -30.08 -6.08 -16.43
N PHE A 8 -30.73 -7.20 -16.75
CA PHE A 8 -30.30 -8.55 -16.30
C PHE A 8 -29.69 -9.45 -17.39
N LYS A 9 -29.20 -8.86 -18.49
CA LYS A 9 -28.59 -9.59 -19.62
C LYS A 9 -27.07 -9.39 -19.82
N ILE A 10 -26.34 -8.91 -18.80
CA ILE A 10 -24.87 -8.70 -18.92
C ILE A 10 -24.03 -9.60 -17.99
N PHE A 11 -24.61 -10.35 -17.05
CA PHE A 11 -23.85 -11.25 -16.17
C PHE A 11 -24.03 -12.73 -16.50
N LYS A 12 -23.64 -13.11 -17.72
CA LYS A 12 -23.00 -14.41 -17.96
C LYS A 12 -21.59 -14.13 -18.47
N LYS A 13 -20.66 -13.89 -17.55
CA LYS A 13 -19.23 -13.93 -17.86
C LYS A 13 -18.53 -14.93 -16.95
N LYS A 14 -17.70 -15.71 -17.63
CA LYS A 14 -16.75 -16.75 -17.23
C LYS A 14 -16.10 -16.47 -15.87
N PRO A 15 -15.56 -17.51 -15.18
CA PRO A 15 -14.74 -17.31 -13.99
C PRO A 15 -13.74 -16.19 -14.29
N VAL A 16 -13.83 -15.10 -13.52
CA VAL A 16 -12.86 -14.02 -13.59
C VAL A 16 -11.57 -14.66 -13.09
N ALA A 17 -10.70 -15.01 -14.02
CA ALA A 17 -9.30 -15.16 -13.70
C ALA A 17 -8.92 -13.83 -13.04
N VAL A 18 -8.64 -13.87 -11.73
CA VAL A 18 -8.03 -12.75 -11.03
C VAL A 18 -6.65 -12.63 -11.65
N SER A 19 -6.58 -11.84 -12.71
CA SER A 19 -5.32 -11.43 -13.31
C SER A 19 -4.52 -10.79 -12.18
N LYS A 20 -3.26 -11.19 -12.03
CA LYS A 20 -2.27 -10.53 -11.16
C LYS A 20 -1.94 -9.14 -11.71
N THR A 21 -2.94 -8.34 -12.07
CA THR A 21 -2.74 -6.99 -12.57
C THR A 21 -2.52 -6.13 -11.33
N PHE A 22 -1.25 -5.91 -11.02
CA PHE A 22 -0.86 -4.79 -10.17
C PHE A 22 -1.36 -3.51 -10.85
N LEU A 23 -1.82 -2.53 -10.05
CA LEU A 23 -2.18 -1.22 -10.58
C LEU A 23 -0.95 -0.63 -11.27
N THR A 24 -1.13 -0.21 -12.52
CA THR A 24 -0.08 0.50 -13.26
C THR A 24 -0.09 1.98 -12.89
N GLN A 25 0.99 2.71 -13.22
CA GLN A 25 1.00 4.17 -13.05
C GLN A 25 -0.16 4.83 -13.84
N GLU A 26 -0.50 4.30 -15.02
CA GLU A 26 -1.62 4.79 -15.82
C GLU A 26 -2.97 4.62 -15.08
N ASP A 27 -3.15 3.51 -14.38
CA ASP A 27 -4.34 3.28 -13.54
C ASP A 27 -4.39 4.28 -12.38
N MET A 28 -3.27 4.50 -11.70
CA MET A 28 -3.16 5.47 -10.60
C MET A 28 -3.52 6.88 -11.08
N ASP A 29 -2.96 7.32 -12.20
CA ASP A 29 -3.25 8.61 -12.80
C ASP A 29 -4.72 8.74 -13.21
N ARG A 30 -5.33 7.66 -13.70
CA ARG A 30 -6.75 7.62 -14.03
C ARG A 30 -7.63 7.81 -12.81
N PHE A 31 -7.30 7.18 -11.68
CA PHE A 31 -8.02 7.41 -10.42
C PHE A 31 -7.82 8.83 -9.91
N ALA A 32 -6.60 9.36 -9.97
CA ALA A 32 -6.30 10.74 -9.55
C ALA A 32 -7.10 11.77 -10.36
N ARG A 33 -7.22 11.59 -11.69
CA ARG A 33 -8.01 12.47 -12.57
C ARG A 33 -9.50 12.51 -12.25
N SER A 34 -10.03 11.52 -11.53
CA SER A 34 -11.44 11.54 -11.10
C SER A 34 -11.72 12.62 -10.04
N GLY A 35 -10.70 13.08 -9.32
CA GLY A 35 -10.84 13.95 -8.15
C GLY A 35 -11.48 13.27 -6.93
N LEU A 36 -11.78 11.97 -7.02
CA LEU A 36 -12.41 11.19 -5.94
C LEU A 36 -11.38 10.42 -5.11
N PHE A 37 -10.18 10.21 -5.64
CA PHE A 37 -9.12 9.45 -5.01
C PHE A 37 -7.80 10.21 -5.06
N ALA A 38 -6.96 9.99 -4.05
CA ALA A 38 -5.57 10.44 -4.05
C ALA A 38 -4.66 9.27 -3.66
N ALA A 39 -3.45 9.27 -4.21
CA ALA A 39 -2.44 8.29 -3.86
C ALA A 39 -1.91 8.59 -2.45
N HIS A 40 -1.90 7.58 -1.60
CA HIS A 40 -1.29 7.60 -0.28
C HIS A 40 -0.11 6.65 -0.26
N HIS A 41 1.04 7.10 0.23
CA HIS A 41 2.20 6.23 0.42
C HIS A 41 1.93 5.29 1.61
N VAL A 42 2.00 3.98 1.37
CA VAL A 42 1.76 2.96 2.38
C VAL A 42 2.87 3.07 3.42
N ILE A 43 4.12 2.89 3.04
CA ILE A 43 5.26 3.27 3.88
C ILE A 43 5.52 4.77 3.66
N PRO A 44 5.42 5.61 4.69
CA PRO A 44 5.60 7.06 4.57
C PRO A 44 6.98 7.44 4.02
N LEU A 45 7.05 8.46 3.17
CA LEU A 45 8.30 8.91 2.55
C LEU A 45 9.32 9.47 3.56
N GLU A 46 8.89 9.86 4.76
CA GLU A 46 9.81 10.26 5.84
C GLU A 46 10.72 9.12 6.34
N PHE A 47 10.47 7.87 5.92
CA PHE A 47 11.36 6.73 6.16
C PHE A 47 12.38 6.50 5.04
N GLU A 48 12.53 7.42 4.07
CA GLU A 48 13.53 7.32 3.00
C GLU A 48 14.96 7.12 3.56
N ASP A 49 15.29 7.80 4.66
CA ASP A 49 16.60 7.68 5.32
C ASP A 49 16.67 6.53 6.34
N HIS A 50 15.62 5.72 6.47
CA HIS A 50 15.65 4.58 7.40
C HIS A 50 16.67 3.53 6.91
N PRO A 51 17.54 2.98 7.77
CA PRO A 51 18.63 2.08 7.34
C PRO A 51 18.15 0.86 6.54
N VAL A 52 17.02 0.26 6.93
CA VAL A 52 16.42 -0.86 6.18
C VAL A 52 15.96 -0.44 4.78
N VAL A 53 15.44 0.77 4.63
CA VAL A 53 14.98 1.30 3.34
C VAL A 53 16.19 1.57 2.46
N GLN A 54 17.20 2.28 2.97
CA GLN A 54 18.44 2.57 2.26
C GLN A 54 19.10 1.29 1.75
N LEU A 55 19.31 0.31 2.63
CA LEU A 55 19.94 -0.97 2.27
C LEU A 55 19.17 -1.69 1.14
N LEU A 56 17.84 -1.73 1.22
CA LEU A 56 17.02 -2.39 0.20
C LEU A 56 16.96 -1.59 -1.10
N SER A 57 16.88 -0.26 -1.04
CA SER A 57 16.86 0.63 -2.20
C SER A 57 18.18 0.57 -2.98
N GLU A 58 19.33 0.58 -2.28
CA GLU A 58 20.66 0.43 -2.88
C GLU A 58 20.80 -0.86 -3.71
N HIS A 59 20.08 -1.91 -3.32
CA HIS A 59 20.07 -3.20 -4.01
C HIS A 59 18.88 -3.40 -4.96
N GLY A 60 18.09 -2.35 -5.23
CA GLY A 60 16.92 -2.41 -6.11
C GLY A 60 15.81 -3.34 -5.60
N ARG A 61 15.69 -3.48 -4.28
CA ARG A 61 14.67 -4.29 -3.59
C ARG A 61 13.53 -3.46 -2.99
N CYS A 62 13.66 -2.15 -3.00
CA CYS A 62 12.67 -1.20 -2.50
C CYS A 62 12.62 0.02 -3.43
N ASP A 63 11.41 0.46 -3.79
CA ASP A 63 11.15 1.79 -4.35
C ASP A 63 9.99 2.43 -3.57
N LEU A 64 10.31 3.38 -2.68
CA LEU A 64 9.31 4.08 -1.88
C LEU A 64 8.40 4.98 -2.73
N TYR A 65 8.85 5.40 -3.90
CA TYR A 65 8.10 6.23 -4.83
C TYR A 65 7.29 5.39 -5.83
N GLY A 66 7.58 4.08 -5.89
CA GLY A 66 6.94 3.10 -6.75
C GLY A 66 5.46 2.89 -6.46
N VAL A 67 4.73 2.43 -7.48
CA VAL A 67 3.29 2.16 -7.42
C VAL A 67 2.93 1.10 -6.37
N GLU A 68 3.84 0.19 -6.05
CA GLU A 68 3.68 -0.84 -5.03
C GLU A 68 3.52 -0.25 -3.62
N ASN A 69 4.22 0.85 -3.35
CA ASN A 69 4.14 1.60 -2.10
C ASN A 69 2.99 2.60 -2.10
N GLN A 70 2.11 2.59 -3.10
CA GLN A 70 0.96 3.49 -3.17
C GLN A 70 -0.36 2.74 -2.99
N LEU A 71 -1.33 3.45 -2.41
CA LEU A 71 -2.72 3.03 -2.30
C LEU A 71 -3.64 4.20 -2.65
N MET A 72 -4.57 4.00 -3.58
CA MET A 72 -5.59 5.01 -3.87
C MET A 72 -6.63 5.02 -2.76
N LEU A 73 -6.66 6.10 -1.99
CA LEU A 73 -7.65 6.31 -0.94
C LEU A 73 -8.69 7.34 -1.38
N PRO A 74 -9.97 7.12 -1.03
CA PRO A 74 -11.03 8.07 -1.34
C PRO A 74 -10.86 9.38 -0.56
N ILE A 75 -11.05 10.50 -1.26
CA ILE A 75 -11.01 11.84 -0.66
C ILE A 75 -12.33 12.16 0.06
N PRO A 76 -13.53 11.93 -0.53
CA PRO A 76 -14.79 12.23 0.15
C PRO A 76 -15.07 11.22 1.27
N GLN A 77 -15.45 11.71 2.45
CA GLN A 77 -15.79 10.87 3.61
C GLN A 77 -16.92 9.88 3.28
N GLU A 78 -17.96 10.33 2.57
CA GLU A 78 -19.09 9.48 2.18
C GLU A 78 -18.65 8.28 1.32
N LEU A 79 -17.69 8.51 0.41
CA LEU A 79 -17.14 7.47 -0.44
C LEU A 79 -16.29 6.50 0.39
N ALA A 80 -15.45 7.01 1.30
CA ALA A 80 -14.65 6.20 2.21
C ALA A 80 -15.53 5.28 3.08
N THR A 81 -16.58 5.84 3.69
CA THR A 81 -17.56 5.09 4.48
C THR A 81 -18.29 4.03 3.64
N LYS A 82 -18.71 4.37 2.42
CA LYS A 82 -19.37 3.41 1.51
C LYS A 82 -18.46 2.27 1.10
N MET A 83 -17.17 2.55 0.91
CA MET A 83 -16.14 1.57 0.56
C MET A 83 -15.60 0.80 1.77
N ARG A 84 -15.87 1.27 2.99
CA ARG A 84 -15.32 0.75 4.25
C ARG A 84 -13.80 0.74 4.27
N VAL A 85 -13.19 1.83 3.81
CA VAL A 85 -11.73 2.02 3.79
C VAL A 85 -11.36 3.32 4.49
N SER A 86 -10.08 3.49 4.82
CA SER A 86 -9.56 4.76 5.32
C SER A 86 -9.82 5.89 4.31
N ARG A 87 -10.19 7.07 4.81
CA ARG A 87 -10.20 8.28 3.99
C ARG A 87 -8.77 8.72 3.72
N TYR A 88 -8.51 9.29 2.54
CA TYR A 88 -7.25 9.95 2.27
C TYR A 88 -6.98 11.07 3.29
N SER A 89 -5.76 11.09 3.80
CA SER A 89 -5.20 12.21 4.57
C SER A 89 -3.87 12.60 3.94
N ALA A 90 -3.65 13.91 3.75
CA ALA A 90 -2.37 14.42 3.24
C ALA A 90 -1.22 14.20 4.22
N LYS A 91 -1.52 14.11 5.52
CA LYS A 91 -0.57 13.76 6.57
C LYS A 91 -1.03 12.48 7.25
N PRO A 92 -0.21 11.42 7.28
CA PRO A 92 -0.55 10.23 8.03
C PRO A 92 -0.74 10.57 9.52
N ALA A 93 -1.60 9.81 10.21
CA ALA A 93 -1.78 9.98 11.64
C ALA A 93 -0.47 9.63 12.38
N PRO A 94 -0.13 10.31 13.50
CA PRO A 94 1.07 9.99 14.27
C PRO A 94 1.15 8.52 14.68
N SER A 95 0.03 7.89 15.05
CA SER A 95 -0.01 6.46 15.37
C SER A 95 0.39 5.56 14.19
N TYR A 96 0.11 5.96 12.95
CA TYR A 96 0.52 5.24 11.75
C TYR A 96 2.02 5.36 11.51
N ILE A 97 2.57 6.55 11.70
CA ILE A 97 4.01 6.79 11.64
C ILE A 97 4.74 5.94 12.67
N GLU A 98 4.26 5.93 13.91
CA GLU A 98 4.89 5.19 15.00
C GLU A 98 4.82 3.67 14.76
N ALA A 99 3.69 3.17 14.26
CA ALA A 99 3.55 1.77 13.89
C ALA A 99 4.51 1.39 12.73
N ALA A 100 4.63 2.24 11.72
CA ALA A 100 5.57 2.05 10.61
C ALA A 100 7.01 2.00 11.13
N ARG A 101 7.40 2.96 11.97
CA ARG A 101 8.72 3.03 12.59
C ARG A 101 9.05 1.75 13.36
N GLN A 102 8.16 1.32 14.25
CA GLN A 102 8.37 0.10 15.04
C GLN A 102 8.58 -1.13 14.15
N LEU A 103 7.76 -1.29 13.11
CA LEU A 103 7.89 -2.42 12.19
C LEU A 103 9.23 -2.39 11.44
N LEU A 104 9.69 -1.22 10.99
CA LEU A 104 10.96 -1.05 10.30
C LEU A 104 12.16 -1.24 11.24
N ASP A 105 12.10 -0.73 12.46
CA ASP A 105 13.11 -0.92 13.50
C ASP A 105 13.27 -2.42 13.84
N ASP A 106 12.15 -3.14 13.98
CA ASP A 106 12.16 -4.59 14.22
C ASP A 106 12.83 -5.36 13.07
N ARG A 107 12.64 -4.91 11.81
CA ARG A 107 13.32 -5.52 10.66
C ARG A 107 14.81 -5.19 10.66
N TRP A 108 15.17 -3.97 11.01
CA TRP A 108 16.56 -3.56 11.10
C TRP A 108 17.35 -4.30 12.18
N ALA A 109 16.71 -4.58 13.32
CA ALA A 109 17.28 -5.34 14.43
C ALA A 109 17.35 -6.86 14.17
N SER A 110 16.85 -7.35 13.03
CA SER A 110 16.80 -8.78 12.73
C SER A 110 18.17 -9.37 12.36
N ALA A 111 18.34 -10.68 12.58
CA ALA A 111 19.52 -11.41 12.13
C ALA A 111 19.69 -11.35 10.60
N ALA A 112 18.59 -11.32 9.85
CA ALA A 112 18.60 -11.16 8.39
C ALA A 112 19.20 -9.81 7.99
N SER A 113 18.86 -8.72 8.69
CA SER A 113 19.47 -7.40 8.47
C SER A 113 20.97 -7.41 8.74
N THR A 114 21.42 -8.01 9.85
CA THR A 114 22.86 -8.11 10.15
C THR A 114 23.62 -8.90 9.08
N ALA A 115 23.08 -10.03 8.63
CA ALA A 115 23.71 -10.83 7.59
C ALA A 115 23.68 -10.13 6.21
N ALA A 116 22.59 -9.44 5.88
CA ALA A 116 22.49 -8.66 4.65
C ALA A 116 23.53 -7.53 4.59
N GLN A 117 23.75 -6.83 5.71
CA GLN A 117 24.82 -5.81 5.84
C GLN A 117 26.22 -6.40 5.64
N GLN A 118 26.42 -7.70 5.92
CA GLN A 118 27.66 -8.42 5.68
C GLN A 118 27.79 -8.97 4.25
N GLY A 119 26.82 -8.67 3.37
CA GLY A 119 26.81 -9.09 1.97
C GLY A 119 26.14 -10.45 1.71
N ASP A 120 25.44 -11.02 2.68
CA ASP A 120 24.64 -12.24 2.46
C ASP A 120 23.40 -11.92 1.61
N MET A 121 23.44 -12.33 0.34
CA MET A 121 22.38 -12.08 -0.63
C MET A 121 21.09 -12.87 -0.32
N GLN A 122 21.18 -14.01 0.35
CA GLN A 122 19.99 -14.75 0.77
C GLN A 122 19.31 -14.04 1.95
N ALA A 123 20.10 -13.53 2.90
CA ALA A 123 19.59 -12.71 3.98
C ALA A 123 18.98 -11.39 3.47
N LEU A 124 19.59 -10.76 2.47
CA LEU A 124 19.04 -9.57 1.82
C LEU A 124 17.68 -9.87 1.16
N ALA A 125 17.55 -11.01 0.47
CA ALA A 125 16.28 -11.43 -0.12
C ALA A 125 15.21 -11.68 0.96
N GLN A 126 15.58 -12.29 2.09
CA GLN A 126 14.68 -12.47 3.23
C GLN A 126 14.24 -11.13 3.82
N LEU A 127 15.18 -10.19 4.00
CA LEU A 127 14.88 -8.84 4.49
C LEU A 127 13.93 -8.09 3.56
N ALA A 128 14.08 -8.25 2.24
CA ALA A 128 13.19 -7.67 1.25
C ALA A 128 11.76 -8.24 1.35
N GLU A 129 11.62 -9.55 1.55
CA GLU A 129 10.30 -10.18 1.75
C GLU A 129 9.65 -9.74 3.06
N ASP A 130 10.43 -9.63 4.13
CA ASP A 130 9.99 -9.10 5.42
C ASP A 130 9.51 -7.65 5.30
N PHE A 131 10.25 -6.80 4.58
CA PHE A 131 9.85 -5.42 4.30
C PHE A 131 8.56 -5.35 3.46
N ARG A 132 8.44 -6.20 2.44
CA ARG A 132 7.21 -6.32 1.65
C ARG A 132 6.01 -6.75 2.52
N ALA A 133 6.23 -7.62 3.50
CA ALA A 133 5.20 -8.03 4.45
C ALA A 133 4.75 -6.88 5.37
N VAL A 134 5.67 -5.99 5.78
CA VAL A 134 5.34 -4.74 6.49
C VAL A 134 4.44 -3.87 5.62
N GLY A 135 4.82 -3.61 4.37
CA GLY A 135 4.00 -2.84 3.43
C GLY A 135 2.61 -3.44 3.23
N LEU A 136 2.49 -4.77 3.10
CA LEU A 136 1.18 -5.43 2.99
C LEU A 136 0.33 -5.28 4.26
N THR A 137 0.93 -5.42 5.44
CA THR A 137 0.23 -5.24 6.72
C THR A 137 -0.33 -3.83 6.84
N MET A 138 0.50 -2.83 6.54
CA MET A 138 0.09 -1.43 6.58
C MET A 138 -0.99 -1.11 5.54
N LYS A 139 -0.88 -1.69 4.34
CA LYS A 139 -1.90 -1.57 3.28
C LYS A 139 -3.23 -2.17 3.72
N ALA A 140 -3.21 -3.32 4.39
CA ALA A 140 -4.41 -3.94 4.94
C ALA A 140 -5.06 -3.04 6.01
N ALA A 141 -4.29 -2.50 6.95
CA ALA A 141 -4.82 -1.58 7.97
C ALA A 141 -5.49 -0.33 7.35
N LEU A 142 -4.90 0.23 6.29
CA LEU A 142 -5.53 1.34 5.54
C LEU A 142 -6.83 0.92 4.86
N ILE A 143 -6.86 -0.27 4.24
CA ILE A 143 -8.07 -0.81 3.58
C ILE A 143 -9.16 -1.14 4.59
N GLU A 144 -8.83 -1.63 5.77
CA GLU A 144 -9.81 -1.99 6.80
C GLU A 144 -10.31 -0.78 7.60
N GLY A 145 -9.71 0.39 7.40
CA GLY A 145 -10.08 1.60 8.13
C GLY A 145 -9.57 1.60 9.57
N GLU A 146 -8.59 0.76 9.91
CA GLU A 146 -8.08 0.63 11.28
C GLU A 146 -7.31 1.87 11.75
N LEU A 147 -6.98 2.78 10.83
CA LEU A 147 -6.16 3.97 11.09
C LEU A 147 -6.99 5.24 11.34
N PHE A 148 -8.31 5.11 11.49
CA PHE A 148 -9.17 6.20 11.97
C PHE A 148 -8.96 6.45 13.47
N VAL A 149 -7.92 7.20 13.84
CA VAL A 149 -7.91 7.94 15.12
C VAL A 149 -7.30 9.33 14.92
N ALA A 150 -8.07 10.24 14.30
CA ALA A 150 -7.99 11.69 14.52
C ALA A 150 -9.17 12.34 13.77
N GLY A 151 -10.30 12.42 14.47
CA GLY A 151 -11.42 13.32 14.18
C GLY A 151 -11.77 14.05 15.45
#